data_AF-A0A961WV86-F1
#
_entry.id   AF-A0A961WV86-F1
#
_cell.length_a   1.000
_cell.length_b   1.000
_cell.length_c   1.000
_cell.angle_alpha   90.00
_cell.angle_beta   90.00
_cell.angle_gamma   90.00
#
_symmetry.space_group_name_H-M   'P 1'
#
loop_
_entity.id
_entity.type
_entity.pdbx_description
1 polymer ?
#
loop_
_entity_poly.entity_id
_entity_poly.type
_entity_poly.pdbx_seq_one_letter_code
_entity_poly.pdbx_strand_id
1 'polypeptide(L)'
;IGRSTPDVEHERAVAIFDLVEENSFRPVSDTGDGPYKLKLSLVESRLVFEVTRENGDPVITHILSLTPFRRIVKDYYMICESYYEAIRSASPAQIEAIDMGRRGLHNEGSQTLMDRLDGKIEVDFDTARRLFTLVCVLHWRG
;
A
#
# COMPACT_ATOMS: atom_id res chain seq x y z
N ILE A 1 -19.25 8.13 6.21
CA ILE A 1 -18.91 6.78 5.69
C ILE A 1 -18.71 6.95 4.19
N GLY A 2 -17.47 7.24 3.78
CA GLY A 2 -17.14 7.57 2.40
C GLY A 2 -17.46 6.37 1.50
N ARG A 3 -18.08 6.63 0.35
CA ARG A 3 -18.40 5.60 -0.65
C ARG A 3 -17.16 4.73 -0.90
N SER A 4 -17.21 3.45 -0.55
CA SER A 4 -16.35 2.45 -1.19
C SER A 4 -16.73 2.44 -2.67
N THR A 5 -16.06 3.26 -3.47
CA THR A 5 -16.28 3.29 -4.91
C THR A 5 -15.77 1.97 -5.52
N PRO A 6 -16.40 1.47 -6.60
CA PRO A 6 -15.89 0.34 -7.37
C PRO A 6 -14.39 0.44 -7.71
N ASP A 7 -13.89 1.66 -7.81
CA ASP A 7 -12.50 1.99 -8.08
C ASP A 7 -11.54 1.49 -6.98
N VAL A 8 -11.94 1.51 -5.70
CA VAL A 8 -11.07 1.05 -4.59
C VAL A 8 -10.89 -0.47 -4.61
N GLU A 9 -11.97 -1.23 -4.87
CA GLU A 9 -11.84 -2.68 -5.03
C GLU A 9 -11.10 -3.06 -6.30
N HIS A 10 -11.25 -2.27 -7.36
CA HIS A 10 -10.49 -2.44 -8.58
C HIS A 10 -8.99 -2.18 -8.36
N GLU A 11 -8.62 -1.06 -7.73
CA GLU A 11 -7.23 -0.75 -7.37
C GLU A 11 -6.63 -1.85 -6.48
N ARG A 12 -7.41 -2.37 -5.52
CA ARG A 12 -6.99 -3.51 -4.69
C ARG A 12 -6.73 -4.76 -5.52
N ALA A 13 -7.65 -5.12 -6.42
CA ALA A 13 -7.52 -6.32 -7.24
C ALA A 13 -6.31 -6.24 -8.17
N VAL A 14 -6.08 -5.08 -8.81
CA VAL A 14 -4.91 -4.82 -9.65
C VAL A 14 -3.62 -4.91 -8.84
N ALA A 15 -3.56 -4.25 -7.67
CA ALA A 15 -2.37 -4.30 -6.83
C ALA A 15 -2.03 -5.72 -6.34
N ILE A 16 -3.05 -6.54 -6.00
CA ILE A 16 -2.83 -7.95 -5.63
C ILE A 16 -2.35 -8.75 -6.83
N PHE A 17 -2.98 -8.59 -7.99
CA PHE A 17 -2.57 -9.27 -9.21
C PHE A 17 -1.12 -8.97 -9.56
N ASP A 18 -0.75 -7.69 -9.61
CA ASP A 18 0.61 -7.26 -9.93
C ASP A 18 1.63 -7.76 -8.90
N LEU A 19 1.28 -7.81 -7.60
CA LEU A 19 2.15 -8.38 -6.56
C LEU A 19 2.39 -9.88 -6.77
N VAL A 20 1.36 -10.63 -7.17
CA VAL A 20 1.48 -12.06 -7.41
C VAL A 20 2.30 -12.35 -8.66
N GLU A 21 2.13 -11.54 -9.71
CA GLU A 21 2.88 -11.69 -10.97
C GLU A 21 4.34 -11.24 -10.84
N GLU A 22 4.59 -10.11 -10.16
CA GLU A 22 5.91 -9.50 -10.07
C GLU A 22 6.12 -8.81 -8.71
N ASN A 23 7.04 -9.34 -7.92
CA ASN A 23 7.50 -8.70 -6.70
C ASN A 23 8.94 -9.09 -6.37
N SER A 24 9.56 -8.26 -5.53
CA SER A 24 10.72 -8.61 -4.73
C SER A 24 10.30 -8.52 -3.27
N PHE A 25 10.21 -9.66 -2.59
CA PHE A 25 9.79 -9.74 -1.20
C PHE A 25 10.60 -10.80 -0.46
N ARG A 26 11.47 -10.37 0.45
CA ARG A 26 12.36 -11.25 1.21
C ARG A 26 12.38 -10.89 2.69
N PRO A 27 11.81 -11.73 3.58
CA PRO A 27 12.00 -11.58 5.02
C PRO A 27 13.48 -11.75 5.38
N VAL A 28 14.09 -10.75 6.01
CA VAL A 28 15.54 -10.72 6.31
C VAL A 28 15.95 -11.82 7.29
N SER A 29 15.05 -12.19 8.20
CA SER A 29 15.29 -13.23 9.21
C SER A 29 15.15 -14.66 8.68
N ASP A 30 14.69 -14.84 7.44
CA ASP A 30 14.47 -16.16 6.84
C ASP A 30 15.57 -16.49 5.83
N THR A 31 16.06 -17.73 5.86
CA THR A 31 17.03 -18.24 4.88
C THR A 31 16.38 -18.99 3.73
N GLY A 32 15.05 -19.13 3.74
CA GLY A 32 14.31 -19.69 2.61
C GLY A 32 14.14 -18.67 1.50
N ASP A 33 13.76 -19.16 0.32
CA ASP A 33 13.55 -18.32 -0.88
C ASP A 33 12.05 -18.19 -1.25
N GLY A 34 11.16 -18.41 -0.27
CA GLY A 34 9.72 -18.47 -0.51
C GLY A 34 9.27 -19.74 -1.26
N PRO A 35 8.08 -19.73 -1.88
CA PRO A 35 7.11 -18.65 -1.88
C PRO A 35 6.47 -18.42 -0.51
N TYR A 36 6.08 -17.16 -0.25
CA TYR A 36 5.46 -16.74 1.00
C TYR A 36 4.00 -16.36 0.80
N LYS A 37 3.20 -16.56 1.85
CA LYS A 37 1.87 -15.99 2.00
C LYS A 37 1.98 -14.77 2.90
N LEU A 38 1.56 -13.62 2.40
CA LEU A 38 1.45 -12.38 3.16
C LEU A 38 -0.01 -12.10 3.52
N LYS A 39 -0.28 -11.93 4.81
CA LYS A 39 -1.53 -11.37 5.31
C LYS A 39 -1.26 -9.97 5.88
N LEU A 40 -1.87 -8.98 5.23
CA LEU A 40 -1.80 -7.58 5.61
C LEU A 40 -3.08 -7.18 6.35
N SER A 41 -2.95 -6.57 7.53
CA SER A 41 -4.11 -6.17 8.34
C SER A 41 -3.84 -4.95 9.23
N LEU A 42 -4.91 -4.34 9.76
CA LEU A 42 -4.83 -3.26 10.73
C LEU A 42 -5.37 -3.73 12.10
N VAL A 43 -4.59 -3.50 13.16
CA VAL A 43 -4.97 -3.81 14.55
C VAL A 43 -4.60 -2.62 15.43
N GLU A 44 -5.58 -1.99 16.09
CA GLU A 44 -5.35 -0.83 16.99
C GLU A 44 -4.47 0.27 16.37
N SER A 45 -4.76 0.66 15.12
CA SER A 45 -3.95 1.62 14.35
C SER A 45 -2.49 1.20 14.10
N ARG A 46 -2.22 -0.10 14.04
CA ARG A 46 -0.93 -0.68 13.64
C ARG A 46 -1.10 -1.53 12.40
N LEU A 47 -0.14 -1.43 11.50
CA LEU A 47 -0.07 -2.24 10.28
C LEU A 47 0.66 -3.54 10.59
N VAL A 48 -0.01 -4.67 10.34
CA VAL A 48 0.50 -6.00 10.63
C VAL A 48 0.81 -6.72 9.33
N PHE A 49 2.08 -7.12 9.17
CA PHE A 49 2.58 -8.02 8.15
C PHE A 49 2.75 -9.39 8.78
N GLU A 50 1.82 -10.30 8.54
CA GLU A 50 1.92 -11.71 8.96
C GLU A 50 2.41 -12.53 7.75
N VAL A 51 3.61 -13.09 7.85
CA VAL A 51 4.28 -13.84 6.78
C VAL A 51 4.35 -15.31 7.15
N THR A 52 3.81 -16.17 6.28
CA THR A 52 3.83 -17.62 6.42
C THR A 52 4.35 -18.30 5.16
N ARG A 53 4.77 -19.55 5.28
CA ARG A 53 5.08 -20.42 4.13
C ARG A 53 3.79 -20.95 3.49
N GLU A 54 3.88 -21.52 2.30
CA GLU A 54 2.72 -22.12 1.64
C GLU A 54 2.02 -23.22 2.46
N ASN A 55 2.79 -24.03 3.18
CA ASN A 55 2.28 -25.06 4.07
C ASN A 55 1.62 -24.50 5.36
N GLY A 56 1.65 -23.19 5.57
CA GLY A 56 1.09 -22.50 6.72
C GLY A 56 2.08 -22.26 7.86
N ASP A 57 3.33 -22.72 7.74
CA ASP A 57 4.32 -22.51 8.80
C ASP A 57 4.62 -21.02 8.97
N PRO A 58 4.63 -20.50 10.21
CA PRO A 58 4.94 -19.10 10.45
C PRO A 58 6.40 -18.80 10.12
N VAL A 59 6.64 -17.68 9.43
CA VAL A 59 7.99 -17.15 9.18
C VAL A 59 8.26 -16.01 10.13
N ILE A 60 7.48 -14.93 10.04
CA ILE A 60 7.60 -13.78 10.93
C ILE A 60 6.34 -12.92 10.91
N THR A 61 6.10 -12.19 12.00
CA THR A 61 5.08 -11.15 12.07
C THR A 61 5.71 -9.82 12.44
N HIS A 62 5.56 -8.81 11.59
CA HIS A 62 5.96 -7.44 11.88
C HIS A 62 4.75 -6.56 12.14
N ILE A 63 4.83 -5.77 13.22
CA ILE A 63 3.81 -4.80 13.60
C ILE A 63 4.43 -3.41 13.50
N LEU A 64 3.93 -2.60 12.57
CA LEU A 64 4.43 -1.26 12.30
C LEU A 64 3.43 -0.23 12.82
N SER A 65 3.93 0.82 13.47
CA SER A 65 3.09 2.00 13.79
C SER A 65 2.61 2.67 12.50
N LEU A 66 1.32 3.04 12.45
CA LEU A 66 0.79 3.84 11.35
C LEU A 66 1.10 5.34 11.47
N THR A 67 1.62 5.80 12.60
CA THR A 67 1.88 7.24 12.83
C THR A 67 2.69 7.90 11.69
N PRO A 68 3.75 7.29 11.14
CA PRO A 68 4.50 7.88 10.03
C PRO A 68 3.69 8.09 8.75
N PHE A 69 2.65 7.26 8.53
CA PHE A 69 1.81 7.31 7.33
C PHE A 69 0.64 8.29 7.45
N ARG A 70 0.32 8.76 8.66
CA ARG A 70 -0.93 9.48 8.96
C ARG A 70 -1.13 10.71 8.09
N ARG A 71 -0.07 11.50 7.87
CA ARG A 71 -0.13 12.69 7.00
C ARG A 71 -0.34 12.28 5.54
N ILE A 72 0.52 11.39 5.04
CA ILE A 72 0.52 10.95 3.64
C ILE A 72 -0.83 10.37 3.25
N VAL A 73 -1.39 9.50 4.08
CA VAL A 73 -2.69 8.87 3.85
C VAL A 73 -3.83 9.92 3.86
N LYS A 74 -3.80 10.87 4.80
CA LYS A 74 -4.78 11.96 4.83
C LYS A 74 -4.72 12.81 3.55
N ASP A 75 -3.52 13.23 3.16
CA ASP A 75 -3.31 14.08 1.98
C ASP A 75 -3.66 13.31 0.70
N TYR A 76 -3.39 11.99 0.66
CA TYR A 76 -3.79 11.10 -0.42
C TYR A 76 -5.30 11.04 -0.60
N TYR A 77 -6.07 10.95 0.48
CA TYR A 77 -7.54 10.96 0.35
C TYR A 77 -8.07 12.30 -0.15
N MET A 78 -7.54 13.41 0.36
CA MET A 78 -7.96 14.74 -0.06
C MET A 78 -7.66 15.00 -1.55
N ILE A 79 -6.52 14.52 -2.06
CA ILE A 79 -6.19 14.68 -3.48
C ILE A 79 -7.02 13.74 -4.37
N CYS A 80 -7.38 12.54 -3.89
CA CYS A 80 -8.29 11.65 -4.61
C CYS A 80 -9.69 12.25 -4.73
N GLU A 81 -10.23 12.86 -3.66
CA GLU A 81 -11.50 13.60 -3.72
C GLU A 81 -11.42 14.74 -4.75
N SER A 82 -10.35 15.52 -4.72
CA SER A 82 -10.09 16.60 -5.68
C SER A 82 -10.01 16.08 -7.12
N TYR A 83 -9.39 14.92 -7.34
CA TYR A 83 -9.29 14.27 -8.65
C TYR A 83 -10.68 13.88 -9.19
N TYR A 84 -11.53 13.28 -8.36
CA TYR A 84 -12.89 12.90 -8.75
C TYR A 84 -13.76 14.11 -9.11
N GLU A 85 -13.61 15.23 -8.41
CA GLU A 85 -14.29 16.47 -8.75
C GLU A 85 -13.76 17.05 -10.07
N ALA A 86 -12.44 17.02 -10.25
CA ALA A 86 -11.78 17.57 -11.44
C ALA A 86 -12.15 16.82 -12.73
N ILE A 87 -12.27 15.48 -12.71
CA ILE A 87 -12.64 14.69 -13.90
C ILE A 87 -13.97 15.16 -14.53
N ARG A 88 -14.89 15.71 -13.72
CA ARG A 88 -16.21 16.11 -14.21
C ARG A 88 -16.23 17.44 -14.96
N SER A 89 -15.27 18.33 -14.71
CA SER A 89 -15.40 19.74 -15.14
C SER A 89 -14.08 20.50 -15.36
N ALA A 90 -12.95 19.97 -14.89
CA ALA A 90 -11.66 20.64 -15.01
C ALA A 90 -11.01 20.38 -16.37
N SER A 91 -10.06 21.25 -16.73
CA SER A 91 -9.27 21.06 -17.94
C SER A 91 -8.30 19.86 -17.82
N PRO A 92 -7.87 19.24 -18.93
CA PRO A 92 -6.90 18.14 -18.91
C PRO A 92 -5.62 18.47 -18.14
N ALA A 93 -5.09 19.70 -18.28
CA ALA A 93 -3.89 20.14 -17.58
C ALA A 93 -4.09 20.20 -16.05
N GLN A 94 -5.29 20.57 -15.58
CA GLN A 94 -5.61 20.57 -14.15
C GLN A 94 -5.75 19.14 -13.61
N ILE A 95 -6.37 18.24 -14.37
CA ILE A 95 -6.49 16.82 -14.02
C ILE A 95 -5.09 16.19 -13.91
N GLU A 96 -4.21 16.47 -14.87
CA GLU A 96 -2.83 15.99 -14.86
C GLU A 96 -2.03 16.52 -13.66
N ALA A 97 -2.17 17.81 -13.32
CA ALA A 97 -1.53 18.39 -12.15
C ALA A 97 -1.95 17.70 -10.84
N ILE A 98 -3.24 17.39 -10.69
CA ILE A 98 -3.77 16.66 -9.53
C ILE A 98 -3.24 15.22 -9.52
N ASP A 99 -3.26 14.53 -10.67
CA ASP A 99 -2.75 13.16 -10.75
C ASP A 99 -1.24 13.06 -10.47
N MET A 100 -0.45 14.05 -10.90
CA MET A 100 0.97 14.13 -10.53
C MET A 100 1.14 14.22 -9.00
N GLY A 101 0.36 15.07 -8.32
CA GLY A 101 0.38 15.16 -6.86
C GLY A 101 -0.03 13.84 -6.20
N ARG A 102 -1.06 13.16 -6.73
CA ARG A 102 -1.52 11.85 -6.26
C ARG A 102 -0.41 10.79 -6.38
N ARG A 103 0.28 10.74 -7.51
CA ARG A 103 1.42 9.83 -7.73
C ARG A 103 2.59 10.16 -6.81
N GLY A 104 2.84 11.44 -6.55
CA GLY A 104 3.86 11.91 -5.59
C GLY A 104 3.61 11.42 -4.17
N LEU A 105 2.37 11.54 -3.68
CA LEU A 105 1.97 11.06 -2.36
C LEU A 105 2.09 9.52 -2.23
N HIS A 106 1.72 8.78 -3.28
CA HIS A 106 1.98 7.34 -3.34
C HIS A 106 3.47 7.01 -3.25
N ASN A 107 4.31 7.73 -3.98
CA ASN A 107 5.76 7.53 -3.92
C ASN A 107 6.33 7.81 -2.52
N GLU A 108 5.90 8.90 -1.89
CA GLU A 108 6.30 9.24 -0.50
C GLU A 108 5.87 8.15 0.49
N GLY A 109 4.64 7.64 0.36
CA GLY A 109 4.14 6.54 1.18
C GLY A 109 4.89 5.23 0.95
N SER A 110 5.24 4.94 -0.30
CA SER A 110 6.01 3.75 -0.70
C SER A 110 7.42 3.79 -0.11
N GLN A 111 8.11 4.93 -0.22
CA GLN A 111 9.42 5.14 0.38
C GLN A 111 9.34 5.01 1.91
N THR A 112 8.35 5.65 2.53
CA THR A 112 8.13 5.52 3.98
C THR A 112 7.94 4.05 4.35
N LEU A 113 7.17 3.28 3.58
CA LEU A 113 6.97 1.86 3.83
C LEU A 113 8.27 1.06 3.73
N MET A 114 9.09 1.29 2.70
CA MET A 114 10.42 0.69 2.57
C MET A 114 11.30 1.00 3.79
N ASP A 115 11.38 2.27 4.20
CA ASP A 115 12.18 2.68 5.36
C ASP A 115 11.69 2.02 6.65
N ARG A 116 10.36 1.80 6.79
CA ARG A 116 9.79 1.08 7.94
C ARG A 116 10.08 -0.42 7.88
N LEU A 117 10.18 -1.01 6.70
CA LEU A 117 10.48 -2.42 6.46
C LEU A 117 11.98 -2.73 6.45
N ASP A 118 12.84 -1.72 6.35
CA ASP A 118 14.29 -1.91 6.36
C ASP A 118 14.76 -2.75 7.56
N GLY A 119 15.66 -3.69 7.26
CA GLY A 119 16.14 -4.74 8.18
C GLY A 119 15.09 -5.77 8.63
N LYS A 120 13.87 -5.77 8.07
CA LYS A 120 12.77 -6.70 8.39
C LYS A 120 12.35 -7.50 7.17
N ILE A 121 11.93 -6.80 6.13
CA ILE A 121 11.54 -7.37 4.84
C ILE A 121 12.16 -6.49 3.76
N GLU A 122 13.04 -7.06 2.97
CA GLU A 122 13.58 -6.43 1.78
C GLU A 122 12.51 -6.44 0.68
N VAL A 123 12.24 -5.28 0.12
CA VAL A 123 11.34 -5.08 -1.01
C VAL A 123 11.95 -4.07 -1.98
N ASP A 124 11.65 -4.21 -3.27
CA ASP A 124 11.90 -3.12 -4.22
C ASP A 124 10.81 -2.05 -4.16
N PHE A 125 11.03 -0.95 -4.87
CA PHE A 125 10.12 0.19 -4.85
C PHE A 125 8.76 -0.13 -5.45
N ASP A 126 8.70 -0.93 -6.52
CA ASP A 126 7.44 -1.29 -7.18
C ASP A 126 6.58 -2.19 -6.28
N THR A 127 7.20 -3.16 -5.61
CA THR A 127 6.56 -3.99 -4.57
C THR A 127 6.07 -3.13 -3.43
N ALA A 128 6.90 -2.21 -2.92
CA ALA A 128 6.51 -1.29 -1.86
C ALA A 128 5.33 -0.40 -2.27
N ARG A 129 5.28 0.05 -3.53
CA ARG A 129 4.19 0.86 -4.06
C ARG A 129 2.88 0.08 -4.15
N ARG A 130 2.92 -1.16 -4.63
CA ARG A 130 1.74 -2.05 -4.65
C ARG A 130 1.27 -2.38 -3.23
N LEU A 131 2.18 -2.65 -2.29
CA LEU A 131 1.85 -2.84 -0.88
C LEU A 131 1.24 -1.59 -0.25
N PHE A 132 1.78 -0.40 -0.54
CA PHE A 132 1.24 0.86 -0.04
C PHE A 132 -0.18 1.13 -0.57
N THR A 133 -0.48 0.78 -1.82
CA THR A 133 -1.87 0.78 -2.33
C THR A 133 -2.78 -0.06 -1.44
N LEU A 134 -2.38 -1.29 -1.07
CA LEU A 134 -3.17 -2.13 -0.17
C LEU A 134 -3.32 -1.53 1.24
N VAL A 135 -2.29 -0.86 1.76
CA VAL A 135 -2.36 -0.12 3.03
C VAL A 135 -3.41 1.00 2.96
N CYS A 136 -3.41 1.79 1.89
CA CYS A 136 -4.42 2.83 1.66
C CYS A 136 -5.85 2.26 1.56
N VAL A 137 -6.02 1.08 0.95
CA VAL A 137 -7.32 0.40 0.90
C VAL A 137 -7.76 -0.07 2.28
N LEU A 138 -6.84 -0.63 3.09
CA LEU A 138 -7.14 -1.08 4.45
C LEU A 138 -7.51 0.09 5.37
N HIS A 139 -6.78 1.19 5.31
CA HIS A 139 -7.05 2.39 6.12
C HIS A 139 -8.38 3.05 5.75
N TRP A 140 -8.87 2.88 4.52
CA TRP A 140 -10.18 3.42 4.13
C TRP A 140 -11.35 2.68 4.79
N ARG A 141 -11.16 1.38 5.06
CA ARG A 141 -12.19 0.50 5.63
C ARG A 141 -12.24 0.52 7.16
N GLY A 142 -11.23 1.09 7.83
CA GLY A 142 -11.14 1.22 9.29
C GLY A 142 -11.50 2.62 9.76
#